data_AF-A0A914YAE6-F1
#
_entry.id   AF-A0A914YAE6-F1
#
_cell.length_a   1.000
_cell.length_b   1.000
_cell.length_c   1.000
_cell.angle_alpha   90.00
_cell.angle_beta   90.00
_cell.angle_gamma   90.00
#
_symmetry.space_group_name_H-M   'P 1'
#
loop_
_entity.id
_entity.type
_entity.pdbx_description
1 polymer ?
#
loop_
_entity_poly.entity_id
_entity_poly.type
_entity_poly.pdbx_seq_one_letter_code
_entity_poly.pdbx_strand_id
1 'polypeptide(L)'
;MIIPITDTNSRDFTTFLEFLHRDKLHLTMENAFELFKLAATYAVIDLQQICDEYLASKVEPSNVLFIADGCLPFGGTALKRCMNLINEKPEQIFALPDFLKISYFLMEFILKQNRINISEEKLFEFVCF
;
A
#
# COMPACT_ATOMS: atom_id res chain seq x y z
N MET A 1 -33.01 -10.72 -1.30
CA MET A 1 -32.06 -10.26 -0.26
C MET A 1 -31.05 -9.36 -0.95
N ILE A 2 -30.99 -8.08 -0.58
CA ILE A 2 -30.04 -7.11 -1.15
C ILE A 2 -28.93 -6.97 -0.13
N ILE A 3 -27.67 -7.19 -0.52
CA ILE A 3 -26.50 -6.97 0.32
C ILE A 3 -25.94 -5.59 -0.06
N PRO A 4 -26.11 -4.54 0.77
CA PRO A 4 -25.56 -3.23 0.48
C PRO A 4 -24.04 -3.27 0.65
N ILE A 5 -23.31 -2.74 -0.33
CA ILE A 5 -21.85 -2.56 -0.29
C ILE A 5 -21.57 -1.07 -0.20
N THR A 6 -20.99 -0.64 0.91
CA THR A 6 -20.69 0.78 1.20
C THR A 6 -19.22 1.14 1.07
N ASP A 7 -18.35 0.12 1.00
CA ASP A 7 -16.91 0.28 1.26
C ASP A 7 -16.09 0.50 -0.01
N THR A 8 -16.76 0.56 -1.17
CA THR A 8 -16.12 0.79 -2.46
C THR A 8 -17.10 1.40 -3.45
N ASN A 9 -16.57 1.99 -4.53
CA ASN A 9 -17.41 2.53 -5.59
C ASN A 9 -17.87 1.42 -6.56
N SER A 10 -18.94 1.71 -7.30
CA SER A 10 -19.55 0.74 -8.21
C SER A 10 -18.60 0.26 -9.32
N ARG A 11 -17.67 1.11 -9.78
CA ARG A 11 -16.73 0.77 -10.86
C ARG A 11 -15.69 -0.25 -10.40
N ASP A 12 -15.10 -0.05 -9.23
CA ASP A 12 -14.06 -0.92 -8.70
C ASP A 12 -14.65 -2.27 -8.31
N PHE A 13 -15.87 -2.27 -7.73
CA PHE A 13 -16.60 -3.51 -7.45
C PHE A 13 -16.99 -4.26 -8.73
N THR A 14 -17.42 -3.55 -9.77
CA THR A 14 -17.71 -4.18 -11.07
C THR A 14 -16.46 -4.80 -11.67
N THR A 15 -15.33 -4.10 -11.61
CA THR A 15 -14.03 -4.61 -12.09
C THR A 15 -13.61 -5.86 -11.32
N PHE A 16 -13.83 -5.88 -10.01
CA PHE A 16 -13.61 -7.04 -9.15
C PHE A 16 -14.50 -8.24 -9.52
N LEU A 17 -15.79 -8.02 -9.80
CA LEU A 17 -16.70 -9.06 -10.27
C LEU A 17 -16.34 -9.56 -11.67
N GLU A 18 -15.95 -8.65 -12.57
CA GLU A 18 -15.47 -9.02 -13.91
C GLU A 18 -14.22 -9.88 -13.82
N PHE A 19 -13.30 -9.58 -12.90
CA PHE A 19 -12.14 -10.42 -12.63
C PHE A 19 -12.56 -11.84 -12.21
N LEU A 20 -13.46 -11.98 -11.23
CA LEU A 20 -13.95 -13.28 -10.76
C LEU A 20 -14.59 -14.12 -11.88
N HIS A 21 -15.07 -13.47 -12.94
CA HIS A 21 -15.78 -14.14 -14.04
C HIS A 21 -14.95 -14.35 -15.32
N ARG A 22 -13.83 -13.63 -15.54
CA ARG A 22 -13.17 -13.59 -16.87
C ARG A 22 -11.70 -14.01 -16.93
N ASP A 23 -11.01 -14.29 -15.82
CA ASP A 23 -9.60 -14.76 -15.78
C ASP A 23 -8.59 -13.93 -16.61
N LYS A 24 -8.94 -12.70 -17.03
CA LYS A 24 -8.08 -11.82 -17.81
C LYS A 24 -7.85 -10.52 -17.04
N LEU A 25 -6.62 -10.31 -16.60
CA LEU A 25 -6.21 -9.18 -15.76
C LEU A 25 -5.27 -8.25 -16.51
N HIS A 26 -5.71 -7.00 -16.70
CA HIS A 26 -4.83 -5.90 -17.05
C HIS A 26 -4.63 -5.03 -15.80
N LEU A 27 -3.52 -5.25 -15.10
CA LEU A 27 -3.19 -4.47 -13.90
C LEU A 27 -2.56 -3.13 -14.28
N THR A 28 -3.10 -2.08 -13.68
CA THR A 28 -2.51 -0.73 -13.58
C THR A 28 -2.23 -0.46 -12.10
N MET A 29 -1.41 0.54 -11.78
CA MET A 29 -1.15 0.86 -10.36
C MET A 29 -2.42 1.24 -9.60
N GLU A 30 -3.30 2.00 -10.23
CA GLU A 30 -4.55 2.48 -9.63
C GLU A 30 -5.51 1.31 -9.36
N ASN A 31 -5.75 0.44 -10.35
CA ASN A 31 -6.67 -0.68 -10.17
C ASN A 31 -6.09 -1.78 -9.27
N ALA A 32 -4.77 -2.00 -9.28
CA ALA A 32 -4.13 -3.04 -8.49
C ALA A 32 -4.29 -2.77 -7.00
N PHE A 33 -4.23 -1.49 -6.60
CA PHE A 33 -4.36 -1.10 -5.21
C PHE A 33 -5.78 -1.30 -4.68
N GLU A 34 -6.79 -0.88 -5.45
CA GLU A 34 -8.19 -1.06 -5.06
C GLU A 34 -8.61 -2.53 -5.13
N LEU A 35 -8.16 -3.28 -6.15
CA LEU A 35 -8.40 -4.72 -6.23
C LEU A 35 -7.72 -5.48 -5.08
N PHE A 36 -6.51 -5.09 -4.67
CA PHE A 36 -5.85 -5.68 -3.51
C PHE A 36 -6.68 -5.50 -2.24
N LYS A 37 -7.16 -4.28 -1.97
CA LYS A 37 -8.02 -3.98 -0.81
C LYS A 37 -9.32 -4.78 -0.85
N LEU A 38 -9.98 -4.81 -2.01
CA LEU A 38 -11.24 -5.56 -2.19
C LEU A 38 -11.03 -7.06 -2.01
N ALA A 39 -9.97 -7.62 -2.62
CA ALA A 39 -9.63 -9.03 -2.50
C ALA A 39 -9.33 -9.40 -1.05
N ALA A 40 -8.59 -8.56 -0.32
CA ALA A 40 -8.33 -8.79 1.09
C ALA A 40 -9.61 -8.67 1.94
N THR A 41 -10.47 -7.70 1.65
CA THR A 41 -11.74 -7.47 2.38
C THR A 41 -12.73 -8.63 2.17
N TYR A 42 -12.83 -9.15 0.95
CA TYR A 42 -13.74 -10.26 0.60
C TYR A 42 -13.07 -11.63 0.64
N ALA A 43 -11.84 -11.73 1.17
CA ALA A 43 -11.07 -12.97 1.30
C ALA A 43 -10.87 -13.75 -0.02
N VAL A 44 -10.69 -13.05 -1.14
CA VAL A 44 -10.32 -13.65 -2.43
C VAL A 44 -8.81 -13.74 -2.52
N ILE A 45 -8.27 -14.80 -1.91
CA ILE A 45 -6.82 -14.98 -1.66
C ILE A 45 -6.01 -14.94 -2.96
N ASP A 46 -6.44 -15.62 -4.02
CA ASP A 46 -5.69 -15.70 -5.28
C ASP A 46 -5.52 -14.31 -5.92
N LEU A 47 -6.58 -13.51 -5.95
CA LEU A 47 -6.51 -12.14 -6.46
C LEU A 47 -5.65 -11.25 -5.56
N GLN A 48 -5.78 -11.40 -4.24
CA GLN A 48 -4.98 -10.65 -3.29
C GLN A 48 -3.49 -10.90 -3.54
N GLN A 49 -3.10 -12.17 -3.74
CA GLN A 49 -1.71 -12.53 -4.03
C GLN A 49 -1.22 -11.96 -5.36
N ILE A 50 -2.02 -12.07 -6.43
CA ILE A 50 -1.68 -11.50 -7.75
C ILE A 50 -1.45 -9.98 -7.65
N CYS A 51 -2.34 -9.26 -6.96
CA CYS A 51 -2.20 -7.82 -6.78
C CYS A 51 -1.01 -7.47 -5.88
N ASP A 52 -0.76 -8.23 -4.80
CA ASP A 52 0.39 -8.04 -3.90
C ASP A 52 1.73 -8.18 -4.65
N GLU A 53 1.87 -9.24 -5.45
CA GLU A 53 3.07 -9.47 -6.26
C GLU A 53 3.27 -8.37 -7.32
N TYR A 54 2.19 -7.97 -7.98
CA TYR A 54 2.24 -6.87 -8.96
C TYR A 54 2.67 -5.55 -8.29
N LEU A 55 2.04 -5.17 -7.17
CA LEU A 55 2.39 -3.96 -6.43
C LEU A 55 3.85 -4.01 -5.94
N ALA A 56 4.29 -5.16 -5.42
CA ALA A 56 5.67 -5.36 -4.99
C ALA A 56 6.68 -5.11 -6.13
N SER A 57 6.34 -5.50 -7.36
CA SER A 57 7.20 -5.30 -8.54
C SER A 57 7.28 -3.83 -9.00
N LYS A 58 6.37 -2.97 -8.53
CA LYS A 58 6.22 -1.56 -8.92
C LYS A 58 6.58 -0.57 -7.83
N VAL A 59 7.12 -1.04 -6.70
CA VAL A 59 7.57 -0.19 -5.60
C VAL A 59 8.73 0.69 -6.06
N GLU A 60 8.53 2.01 -5.96
CA GLU A 60 9.48 3.06 -6.31
C GLU A 60 9.49 4.13 -5.22
N PRO A 61 10.57 4.94 -5.08
CA PRO A 61 10.63 5.97 -4.05
C PRO A 61 9.43 6.93 -4.05
N SER A 62 8.88 7.26 -5.23
CA SER A 62 7.74 8.17 -5.40
C SER A 62 6.40 7.60 -4.93
N ASN A 63 6.25 6.28 -4.85
CA ASN A 63 4.97 5.64 -4.51
C ASN A 63 5.04 4.75 -3.25
N VAL A 64 6.23 4.58 -2.67
CA VAL A 64 6.50 3.65 -1.57
C VAL A 64 5.63 3.91 -0.34
N LEU A 65 5.42 5.17 0.01
CA LEU A 65 4.64 5.56 1.19
C LEU A 65 3.14 5.26 0.98
N PHE A 66 2.61 5.58 -0.21
CA PHE A 66 1.24 5.28 -0.57
C PHE A 66 0.97 3.77 -0.55
N ILE A 67 1.87 2.98 -1.16
CA ILE A 67 1.71 1.52 -1.21
C ILE A 67 1.82 0.92 0.19
N ALA A 68 2.80 1.36 0.98
CA ALA A 68 2.98 0.89 2.35
C ALA A 68 1.72 1.13 3.20
N ASP A 69 1.10 2.30 3.07
CA ASP A 69 -0.03 2.69 3.92
C ASP A 69 -1.26 1.81 3.67
N GLY A 70 -1.62 1.57 2.41
CA GLY A 70 -2.76 0.71 2.09
C GLY A 70 -2.47 -0.79 2.21
N CYS A 71 -1.21 -1.22 2.12
CA CYS A 71 -0.85 -2.62 2.39
C CYS A 71 -0.67 -2.91 3.89
N LEU A 72 -0.46 -1.91 4.74
CA LEU A 72 -0.21 -2.08 6.17
C LEU A 72 -1.26 -2.95 6.90
N PRO A 73 -2.58 -2.77 6.69
CA PRO A 73 -3.60 -3.56 7.39
C PRO A 73 -3.61 -5.04 6.99
N PHE A 74 -3.13 -5.35 5.77
CA PHE A 74 -3.24 -6.69 5.17
C PHE A 74 -1.89 -7.43 5.11
N GLY A 75 -0.78 -6.70 5.26
CA GLY A 75 0.56 -7.25 5.12
C GLY A 75 0.93 -7.55 3.67
N GLY A 76 1.74 -8.59 3.48
CA GLY A 76 2.14 -9.07 2.15
C GLY A 76 3.57 -8.70 1.73
N THR A 77 3.89 -9.08 0.51
CA THR A 77 5.18 -8.89 -0.15
C THR A 77 5.40 -7.43 -0.54
N ALA A 78 4.35 -6.73 -0.97
CA ALA A 78 4.41 -5.31 -1.29
C ALA A 78 4.85 -4.49 -0.07
N LEU A 79 4.22 -4.72 1.09
CA LEU A 79 4.60 -4.05 2.34
C LEU A 79 6.06 -4.33 2.72
N LYS A 80 6.49 -5.59 2.66
CA LYS A 80 7.90 -5.96 2.94
C LYS A 80 8.86 -5.22 2.01
N ARG A 81 8.53 -5.15 0.71
CA ARG A 81 9.35 -4.46 -0.28
C ARG A 81 9.41 -2.96 0.00
N CYS A 82 8.29 -2.33 0.36
CA CYS A 82 8.25 -0.93 0.76
C CYS A 82 9.14 -0.67 1.97
N MET A 83 9.03 -1.49 3.01
CA MET A 83 9.85 -1.31 4.23
C MET A 83 11.35 -1.46 3.95
N ASN A 84 11.74 -2.39 3.07
CA ASN A 84 13.13 -2.50 2.66
C ASN A 84 13.63 -1.22 1.97
N LEU A 85 12.84 -0.67 1.05
CA LEU A 85 13.20 0.58 0.35
C LEU A 85 13.25 1.79 1.31
N ILE A 86 12.32 1.88 2.26
CA ILE A 86 12.31 2.90 3.33
C ILE A 86 13.59 2.81 4.17
N ASN A 87 14.00 1.60 4.56
CA ASN A 87 15.22 1.41 5.35
C ASN A 87 16.49 1.68 4.54
N GLU A 88 16.50 1.37 3.24
CA GLU A 88 17.63 1.62 2.33
C GLU A 88 17.83 3.12 2.05
N LYS A 89 16.74 3.89 1.93
CA LYS A 89 16.77 5.30 1.50
C LYS A 89 15.84 6.22 2.33
N PRO A 90 15.98 6.26 3.67
CA PRO A 90 15.02 6.97 4.53
C PRO A 90 15.03 8.48 4.28
N GLU A 91 16.21 9.11 4.15
CA GLU A 91 16.31 10.55 3.92
C GLU A 91 15.65 10.98 2.60
N GLN A 92 15.80 10.18 1.53
CA GLN A 92 15.15 10.45 0.25
C GLN A 92 13.63 10.37 0.37
N ILE A 93 13.12 9.41 1.14
CA ILE A 93 11.68 9.13 1.24
C ILE A 93 10.98 10.11 2.18
N PHE A 94 11.60 10.45 3.32
CA PHE A 94 11.00 11.39 4.27
C PHE A 94 11.06 12.85 3.78
N ALA A 95 11.96 13.16 2.85
CA ALA A 95 11.94 14.44 2.15
C ALA A 95 10.79 14.59 1.13
N LEU A 96 10.05 13.52 0.82
CA LEU A 96 8.92 13.60 -0.11
C LEU A 96 7.73 14.31 0.53
N PRO A 97 6.97 15.12 -0.24
CA PRO A 97 5.78 15.80 0.27
C PRO A 97 4.69 14.82 0.72
N ASP A 98 4.74 13.57 0.27
CA ASP A 98 3.80 12.52 0.64
C ASP A 98 4.05 11.96 2.04
N PHE A 99 5.23 12.20 2.62
CA PHE A 99 5.52 11.82 4.01
C PHE A 99 4.55 12.47 5.00
N LEU A 100 4.18 13.73 4.78
CA LEU A 100 3.20 14.44 5.62
C LEU A 100 1.76 13.97 5.42
N LYS A 101 1.49 13.12 4.42
CA LYS A 101 0.14 12.63 4.09
C LYS A 101 -0.11 11.19 4.54
N ILE A 102 0.90 10.51 5.09
CA ILE A 102 0.75 9.12 5.52
C ILE A 102 -0.17 9.01 6.73
N SER A 103 -0.82 7.85 6.89
CA SER A 103 -1.60 7.60 8.09
C SER A 103 -0.73 7.55 9.35
N TYR A 104 -1.36 7.87 10.49
CA TYR A 104 -0.74 7.69 11.80
C TYR A 104 -0.24 6.26 12.02
N PHE A 105 -0.97 5.25 11.55
CA PHE A 105 -0.59 3.85 11.71
C PHE A 105 0.71 3.52 10.97
N LEU A 106 0.87 4.01 9.74
CA LEU A 106 2.10 3.81 9.00
C LEU A 106 3.27 4.54 9.67
N MET A 107 3.05 5.77 10.12
CA MET A 107 4.08 6.52 10.81
C MET A 107 4.52 5.81 12.09
N GLU A 108 3.59 5.39 12.94
CA GLU A 108 3.88 4.63 14.16
C GLU A 108 4.61 3.31 13.83
N PHE A 109 4.17 2.61 12.78
CA PHE A 109 4.79 1.35 12.35
C PHE A 109 6.24 1.54 11.89
N ILE A 110 6.50 2.60 11.11
CA ILE A 110 7.84 3.01 10.68
C ILE A 110 8.68 3.32 11.92
N LEU A 111 8.23 4.22 12.79
CA LEU A 111 9.00 4.66 13.97
C LEU A 111 9.32 3.54 14.97
N LYS A 112 8.44 2.55 15.11
CA LYS A 112 8.69 1.37 15.95
C LYS A 112 9.71 0.40 15.36
N GLN A 113 10.09 0.56 14.09
CA GLN A 113 11.12 -0.28 13.48
C GLN A 113 12.51 0.18 13.92
N ASN A 114 13.19 -0.66 14.69
CA ASN A 114 14.56 -0.41 15.17
C ASN A 114 15.64 -0.59 14.06
N ARG A 115 15.27 -0.37 12.80
CA ARG A 115 16.08 -0.64 11.60
C ARG A 115 16.15 0.54 10.63
N ILE A 116 15.45 1.64 10.91
CA ILE A 116 15.49 2.79 10.00
C ILE A 116 16.86 3.44 10.12
N ASN A 117 17.54 3.55 8.99
CA ASN A 117 18.88 4.10 8.90
C ASN A 117 18.88 5.63 8.87
N ILE A 118 18.20 6.27 9.84
CA ILE A 118 18.18 7.72 10.03
C ILE A 118 18.30 8.05 11.52
N SER A 119 18.94 9.17 11.87
CA SER A 119 18.94 9.66 13.25
C SER A 119 17.59 10.28 13.61
N GLU A 120 17.19 10.11 14.87
CA GLU A 120 15.95 10.70 15.41
C GLU A 120 15.93 12.23 15.22
N GLU A 121 17.05 12.90 15.47
CA GLU A 121 17.20 14.35 15.25
C GLU A 121 16.84 14.78 13.81
N LYS A 122 17.37 14.08 12.79
CA LYS A 122 17.05 14.36 11.39
C LYS A 122 15.61 14.04 11.05
N LEU A 123 15.06 12.98 11.63
CA LEU A 123 13.66 12.62 11.43
C LEU A 123 12.71 13.70 11.95
N PHE A 124 13.03 14.30 13.10
CA PHE A 124 12.24 15.41 13.67
C PHE A 124 12.18 16.63 12.75
N GLU A 125 13.24 16.91 11.99
CA GLU A 125 13.25 18.00 11.01
C GLU A 125 12.17 17.84 9.92
N PHE A 126 11.79 16.62 9.57
CA PHE A 126 10.77 16.36 8.54
C PHE A 126 9.33 16.50 9.06
N VAL A 127 9.12 16.57 10.38
CA VAL A 127 7.77 16.57 11.00
C VAL A 127 7.41 17.93 11.61
N CYS A 128 8.38 18.75 12.00
CA CYS A 128 8.16 19.94 12.84
C CYS A 128 8.24 21.30 12.11
N PHE A 129 7.77 21.41 10.86
CA PHE A 129 7.61 22.72 10.19
C PHE A 129 6.24 23.38 10.46
#